data_AF-A0A7Z9HYF0-F1
#
_entry.id   AF-A0A7Z9HYF0-F1
#
_cell.length_a   1.000
_cell.length_b   1.000
_cell.length_c   1.000
_cell.angle_alpha   90.00
_cell.angle_beta   90.00
_cell.angle_gamma   90.00
#
_symmetry.space_group_name_H-M   'P 1'
#
loop_
_entity.id
_entity.type
_entity.pdbx_description
1 polymer ?
#
loop_
_entity_poly.entity_id
_entity_poly.type
_entity_poly.pdbx_seq_one_letter_code
_entity_poly.pdbx_strand_id
1 'polypeptide(L)'
;MLNKTVSLIAALTISGSCVATGGHDFALDIGDGYAIHRNNSTEVVVGKRDGGIVLFPEDYGVSRVKEYIVTDEHIFTRHGRGDAEKPFFVITKENDEVAGPLSEHEFGKRSEG
;
A
#
# COMPACT_ATOMS: atom_id res chain seq x y z
N MET A 1 7.81 -0.01 -59.72
CA MET A 1 8.33 0.87 -58.64
C MET A 1 7.49 0.70 -57.38
N LEU A 2 7.44 -0.52 -56.87
CA LEU A 2 6.84 -0.89 -55.59
C LEU A 2 8.00 -1.37 -54.70
N ASN A 3 7.85 -1.29 -53.37
CA ASN A 3 8.74 -1.90 -52.36
C ASN A 3 9.79 -1.01 -51.69
N LYS A 4 9.44 0.21 -51.26
CA LYS A 4 10.21 0.87 -50.19
C LYS A 4 9.33 1.39 -49.04
N THR A 5 8.08 1.75 -49.30
CA THR A 5 7.17 2.31 -48.27
C THR A 5 6.56 1.24 -47.36
N VAL A 6 6.42 0.00 -47.82
CA VAL A 6 5.77 -1.09 -47.06
C VAL A 6 6.64 -1.57 -45.87
N SER A 7 7.97 -1.47 -45.97
CA SER A 7 8.87 -1.92 -44.90
C SER A 7 8.83 -1.06 -43.64
N LEU A 8 8.48 0.23 -43.74
CA LEU A 8 8.44 1.11 -42.56
C LEU A 8 7.21 0.82 -41.67
N ILE A 9 6.08 0.45 -42.29
CA ILE A 9 4.81 0.16 -41.58
C ILE A 9 4.87 -1.20 -40.87
N ALA A 10 5.56 -2.18 -41.47
CA ALA A 10 5.79 -3.49 -40.86
C ALA A 10 6.74 -3.43 -39.65
N ALA A 11 7.68 -2.47 -39.62
CA ALA A 11 8.59 -2.29 -38.50
C ALA A 11 7.92 -1.63 -37.27
N LEU A 12 6.91 -0.79 -37.48
CA LEU A 12 6.16 -0.10 -36.41
C LEU A 12 5.11 -0.99 -35.72
N THR A 13 4.65 -2.06 -36.37
CA THR A 13 3.62 -2.96 -35.85
C THR A 13 4.17 -4.08 -34.95
N ILE A 14 5.50 -4.25 -34.87
CA ILE A 14 6.20 -5.08 -33.87
C ILE A 14 6.61 -4.23 -32.66
N SER A 15 5.90 -3.13 -32.40
CA SER A 15 5.94 -2.46 -31.11
C SER A 15 5.14 -3.33 -30.14
N GLY A 16 5.76 -4.42 -29.69
CA GLY A 16 5.23 -5.26 -28.63
C GLY A 16 4.79 -4.37 -27.47
N SER A 17 3.67 -4.74 -26.85
CA SER A 17 3.11 -4.01 -25.71
C SER A 17 4.19 -3.82 -24.64
N CYS A 18 4.86 -2.67 -24.64
CA CYS A 18 5.71 -2.24 -23.56
C CYS A 18 4.77 -1.96 -22.40
N VAL A 19 4.58 -2.95 -21.52
CA VAL A 19 3.94 -2.69 -20.23
C VAL A 19 4.86 -1.71 -19.52
N ALA A 20 4.45 -0.45 -19.44
CA ALA A 20 5.05 0.48 -18.53
C ALA A 20 4.79 -0.07 -17.13
N THR A 21 5.74 -0.82 -16.58
CA THR A 21 5.71 -1.19 -15.17
C THR A 21 5.87 0.13 -14.42
N GLY A 22 4.76 0.69 -13.94
CA GLY A 22 4.73 1.94 -13.19
C GLY A 22 5.80 1.90 -12.11
N GLY A 23 6.66 2.92 -12.08
CA GLY A 23 7.79 2.96 -11.16
C GLY A 23 7.31 2.91 -9.71
N HIS A 24 7.86 1.94 -8.96
CA HIS A 24 7.86 1.83 -7.50
C HIS A 24 6.63 1.26 -6.78
N ASP A 25 5.92 0.31 -7.40
CA ASP A 25 5.09 -0.59 -6.61
C ASP A 25 6.00 -1.54 -5.80
N PHE A 26 5.78 -1.59 -4.49
CA PHE A 26 6.46 -2.56 -3.63
C PHE A 26 5.48 -3.14 -2.63
N ALA A 27 5.69 -4.41 -2.29
CA ALA A 27 5.02 -5.07 -1.19
C ALA A 27 6.07 -5.36 -0.11
N LEU A 28 5.90 -4.76 1.07
CA LEU A 28 6.67 -5.11 2.25
C LEU A 28 5.87 -6.12 3.04
N ASP A 29 6.34 -7.36 3.05
CA ASP A 29 5.79 -8.41 3.88
C ASP A 29 6.02 -8.10 5.36
N ILE A 30 4.93 -8.07 6.14
CA ILE A 30 4.97 -7.78 7.59
C ILE A 30 4.59 -9.01 8.43
N GLY A 31 4.39 -10.17 7.80
CA GLY A 31 4.07 -11.44 8.48
C GLY A 31 2.58 -11.77 8.50
N ASP A 32 2.28 -13.02 8.89
CA ASP A 32 0.91 -13.53 9.13
C ASP A 32 -0.08 -13.33 7.98
N GLY A 33 0.43 -13.32 6.75
CA GLY A 33 -0.37 -13.13 5.56
C GLY A 33 -0.68 -11.67 5.21
N TYR A 34 -0.07 -10.70 5.91
CA TYR A 34 -0.21 -9.28 5.64
C TYR A 34 1.01 -8.68 4.95
N ALA A 35 0.77 -7.62 4.18
CA ALA A 35 1.79 -6.81 3.56
C ALA A 35 1.39 -5.34 3.50
N ILE A 36 2.37 -4.46 3.57
CA ILE A 36 2.21 -3.05 3.25
C ILE A 36 2.49 -2.90 1.75
N HIS A 37 1.47 -2.55 0.98
CA HIS A 37 1.61 -2.34 -0.46
C HIS A 37 1.67 -0.86 -0.76
N ARG A 38 2.61 -0.46 -1.62
CA ARG A 38 2.58 0.83 -2.28
C ARG A 38 2.08 0.64 -3.70
N ASN A 39 0.99 1.33 -4.05
CA ASN A 39 0.46 1.37 -5.41
C ASN A 39 0.57 2.79 -5.96
N ASN A 40 1.07 2.95 -7.18
CA ASN A 40 1.03 4.21 -7.93
C ASN A 40 1.65 5.41 -7.19
N SER A 41 2.81 5.20 -6.56
CA SER A 41 3.67 6.23 -5.94
C SER A 41 3.10 6.99 -4.72
N THR A 42 1.79 7.08 -4.52
CA THR A 42 1.20 7.85 -3.40
C THR A 42 0.42 7.00 -2.40
N GLU A 43 -0.15 5.89 -2.85
CA GLU A 43 -1.05 5.07 -2.03
C GLU A 43 -0.23 4.03 -1.29
N VAL A 44 -0.35 3.98 0.04
CA VAL A 44 0.24 2.93 0.87
C VAL A 44 -0.88 2.29 1.65
N VAL A 45 -1.14 1.02 1.39
CA VAL A 45 -2.23 0.25 1.99
C VAL A 45 -1.67 -0.85 2.86
N VAL A 46 -2.40 -1.24 3.91
CA VAL A 46 -2.17 -2.52 4.57
C VAL A 46 -3.15 -3.50 3.95
N GLY A 47 -2.63 -4.58 3.40
CA GLY A 47 -3.42 -5.59 2.72
C GLY A 47 -2.99 -6.99 3.11
N LYS A 48 -3.77 -7.96 2.64
CA LYS A 48 -3.44 -9.38 2.64
C LYS A 48 -2.58 -9.70 1.42
N ARG A 49 -1.76 -10.75 1.53
CA ARG A 49 -0.91 -11.22 0.43
C ARG A 49 -1.68 -11.67 -0.82
N ASP A 50 -2.97 -11.98 -0.69
CA ASP A 50 -3.85 -12.31 -1.82
C ASP A 50 -4.38 -11.08 -2.56
N GLY A 51 -4.02 -9.88 -2.11
CA GLY A 51 -4.44 -8.60 -2.68
C GLY A 51 -5.65 -7.96 -2.00
N GLY A 52 -6.23 -8.59 -0.97
CA GLY A 52 -7.29 -7.97 -0.16
C GLY A 52 -6.78 -6.71 0.55
N ILE A 53 -7.52 -5.60 0.45
CA ILE A 53 -7.18 -4.36 1.17
C ILE A 53 -7.84 -4.40 2.55
N VAL A 54 -7.05 -4.19 3.61
CA VAL A 54 -7.53 -4.17 5.00
C VAL A 54 -7.61 -2.73 5.52
N LEU A 55 -6.56 -1.93 5.27
CA LEU A 55 -6.54 -0.51 5.60
C LEU A 55 -6.10 0.31 4.39
N PHE A 56 -6.97 1.23 3.98
CA PHE A 56 -6.68 2.26 2.98
C PHE A 56 -6.58 3.62 3.69
N PRO A 57 -5.37 4.10 4.06
CA PRO A 57 -5.24 5.25 4.95
C PRO A 57 -5.75 6.58 4.36
N GLU A 58 -5.79 6.67 3.02
CA GLU A 58 -6.32 7.85 2.34
C GLU A 58 -7.82 8.07 2.60
N ASP A 59 -8.58 7.01 2.90
CA ASP A 59 -10.00 7.11 3.32
C ASP A 59 -10.16 7.92 4.62
N TYR A 60 -9.09 8.04 5.40
CA TYR A 60 -9.04 8.79 6.65
C TYR A 60 -8.29 10.13 6.50
N GLY A 61 -7.92 10.51 5.27
CA GLY A 61 -7.11 11.70 5.00
C GLY A 61 -5.69 11.61 5.54
N VAL A 62 -5.21 10.40 5.85
CA VAL A 62 -3.86 10.17 6.39
C VAL A 62 -2.96 9.59 5.30
N SER A 63 -1.67 9.88 5.38
CA SER A 63 -0.71 9.41 4.36
C SER A 63 -0.06 8.06 4.72
N ARG A 64 1.09 7.79 4.10
CA ARG A 64 1.88 6.55 4.24
C ARG A 64 2.07 6.06 5.68
N VAL A 65 2.14 4.73 5.80
CA VAL A 65 2.67 4.03 6.98
C VAL A 65 4.12 4.48 7.19
N LYS A 66 4.43 4.93 8.40
CA LYS A 66 5.77 5.32 8.84
C LYS A 66 6.42 4.23 9.65
N GLU A 67 5.64 3.65 10.55
CA GLU A 67 6.07 2.62 11.49
C GLU A 67 4.93 1.64 11.68
N TYR A 68 5.31 0.42 12.01
CA TYR A 68 4.38 -0.63 12.34
C TYR A 68 4.97 -1.57 13.39
N ILE A 69 4.09 -2.19 14.16
CA ILE A 69 4.41 -3.27 15.09
C ILE A 69 3.43 -4.40 14.79
N VAL A 70 3.94 -5.62 14.68
CA VAL A 70 3.13 -6.82 14.50
C VAL A 70 3.27 -7.69 15.74
N THR A 71 2.15 -8.02 16.36
CA THR A 71 2.03 -9.02 17.43
C THR A 71 1.23 -10.21 16.92
N ASP A 72 1.06 -11.28 17.68
CA ASP A 72 0.30 -12.44 17.21
C ASP A 72 -1.15 -12.09 16.84
N GLU A 73 -1.77 -11.16 17.56
CA GLU A 73 -3.19 -10.82 17.43
C GLU A 73 -3.46 -9.53 16.64
N HIS A 74 -2.50 -8.60 16.62
CA HIS A 74 -2.74 -7.24 16.14
C HIS A 74 -1.63 -6.74 15.21
N ILE A 75 -1.99 -5.81 14.34
CA ILE A 75 -1.05 -4.98 13.59
C ILE A 75 -1.32 -3.53 13.99
N PHE A 76 -0.30 -2.89 14.52
CA PHE A 76 -0.34 -1.49 14.87
C PHE A 76 0.39 -0.70 13.80
N THR A 77 -0.22 0.37 13.27
CA THR A 77 0.42 1.24 12.28
C THR A 77 0.37 2.69 12.70
N ARG A 78 1.43 3.43 12.40
CA ARG A 78 1.52 4.88 12.57
C ARG A 78 1.65 5.56 11.22
N HIS A 79 0.84 6.58 10.98
CA HIS A 79 0.75 7.27 9.70
C HIS A 79 1.17 8.75 9.83
N GLY A 80 1.62 9.36 8.74
CA GLY A 80 1.89 10.81 8.77
C GLY A 80 2.60 11.40 7.55
N ARG A 81 2.26 12.66 7.23
CA ARG A 81 2.85 13.47 6.16
C ARG A 81 3.67 14.61 6.78
N GLY A 82 4.99 14.48 6.81
CA GLY A 82 5.86 15.48 7.43
C GLY A 82 5.66 15.53 8.95
N ASP A 83 5.56 16.74 9.52
CA ASP A 83 5.44 17.01 10.97
C ASP A 83 3.99 17.09 11.46
N ALA A 84 3.00 16.78 10.62
CA ALA A 84 1.59 16.76 11.03
C ALA A 84 1.31 15.65 12.06
N GLU A 85 0.28 15.86 12.88
CA GLU A 85 -0.21 14.93 13.90
C GLU A 85 -0.31 13.50 13.32
N LYS A 86 0.22 12.52 14.07
CA LYS A 86 0.47 11.15 13.58
C LYS A 86 -0.65 10.23 14.07
N PRO A 87 -1.68 9.96 13.26
CA PRO A 87 -2.72 9.04 13.66
C PRO A 87 -2.21 7.60 13.67
N PHE A 88 -2.75 6.82 14.60
CA PHE A 88 -2.47 5.41 14.77
C PHE A 88 -3.68 4.56 14.36
N PHE A 89 -3.43 3.36 13.87
CA PHE A 89 -4.46 2.37 13.60
C PHE A 89 -4.08 1.05 14.24
N VAL A 90 -5.09 0.29 14.63
CA VAL A 90 -4.96 -1.07 15.13
C VAL A 90 -5.81 -1.96 14.24
N ILE A 91 -5.21 -3.01 13.70
CA ILE A 91 -5.89 -4.03 12.90
C ILE A 91 -5.92 -5.31 13.74
N THR A 92 -7.10 -5.83 13.99
CA THR A 92 -7.29 -7.12 14.67
C THR A 92 -7.22 -8.24 13.63
N LYS A 93 -6.29 -9.18 13.79
CA LYS A 93 -6.03 -10.19 12.74
C LYS A 93 -7.10 -11.25 12.58
N GLU A 94 -7.85 -11.53 13.66
CA GLU A 94 -8.90 -12.54 13.66
C GLU A 94 -10.02 -12.22 12.65
N ASN A 95 -10.37 -10.95 12.51
CA ASN A 95 -11.52 -10.49 11.74
C ASN A 95 -11.22 -9.34 10.78
N ASP A 96 -9.96 -8.92 10.65
CA ASP A 96 -9.51 -7.78 9.84
C ASP A 96 -10.19 -6.45 10.21
N GLU A 97 -10.68 -6.33 11.45
CA GLU A 97 -11.30 -5.09 11.93
C GLU A 97 -10.24 -4.00 12.14
N VAL A 98 -10.57 -2.79 11.70
CA VAL A 98 -9.69 -1.63 11.82
C VAL A 98 -10.25 -0.66 12.85
N ALA A 99 -9.47 -0.36 13.88
CA ALA A 99 -9.73 0.70 14.84
C ALA A 99 -8.81 1.90 14.59
N GLY A 100 -9.40 3.07 14.30
CA GLY A 100 -8.68 4.33 14.12
C GLY A 100 -9.44 5.31 13.22
N PRO A 101 -8.86 6.49 12.94
CA PRO A 101 -7.57 6.97 13.44
C PRO A 101 -7.62 7.27 14.95
N LEU A 102 -6.58 6.84 15.68
CA LEU A 102 -6.40 7.09 17.11
C LEU A 102 -5.35 8.17 17.33
N SER A 103 -5.53 8.98 18.37
CA SER A 103 -4.45 9.81 18.94
C SER A 103 -3.42 8.96 19.69
N GLU A 104 -2.23 9.51 19.95
CA GLU A 104 -1.18 8.84 20.73
C GLU A 104 -1.67 8.39 22.11
N HIS A 105 -2.48 9.24 22.76
CA HIS A 105 -3.06 8.94 24.07
C HIS A 105 -4.10 7.80 24.02
N GLU A 106 -4.93 7.74 22.97
CA GLU A 106 -5.88 6.62 22.79
C GLU A 106 -5.17 5.32 22.42
N PHE A 107 -4.10 5.42 21.63
CA PHE A 107 -3.27 4.30 21.25
C PHE A 107 -2.55 3.69 22.45
N GLY A 108 -1.92 4.51 23.29
CA GLY A 108 -1.20 4.05 24.49
C GLY A 108 -2.09 3.24 25.45
N LYS A 109 -3.36 3.66 25.64
CA LYS A 109 -4.32 2.93 26.47
C LYS A 109 -4.70 1.55 25.92
N ARG A 110 -4.65 1.37 24.59
CA ARG A 110 -4.98 0.10 23.94
C ARG A 110 -3.79 -0.85 23.84
N SER A 111 -2.57 -0.34 23.89
CA SER A 111 -1.36 -1.17 23.88
C SER A 111 -0.99 -1.77 25.24
N GLU A 112 -1.61 -1.27 26.33
CA GLU A 112 -1.33 -1.70 27.71
C GLU A 112 -2.34 -2.72 28.26
N GLY A 113 -3.42 -3.01 27.51
CA GLY A 113 -4.45 -3.99 27.88
C GLY A 113 -4.28 -5.29 27.13
#